data_AF-A0A3D1ZPX9-F1
#
_entry.id   AF-A0A3D1ZPX9-F1
#
_cell.length_a   1.000
_cell.length_b   1.000
_cell.length_c   1.000
_cell.angle_alpha   90.00
_cell.angle_beta   90.00
_cell.angle_gamma   90.00
#
_symmetry.space_group_name_H-M   'P 1'
#
loop_
_entity.id
_entity.type
_entity.pdbx_description
1 polymer ?
#
loop_
_entity_poly.entity_id
_entity_poly.type
_entity_poly.pdbx_seq_one_letter_code
_entity_poly.pdbx_strand_id
1 'polypeptide(L)'
;MKIDIVSVFPEYFEVLNLSLLGKAQAKGLVEVTAHNLRDWTHDVHHSVDDTPVGGGAGMVMKPEVWSECLDELLHLEPATITHDCADAHNADDGGDAVDPAAETAAPVAVTEATVEGSSEGGITATAVAGAHTTGEEKDPESITAGTAAPKRTRPVLIFPNPSAPLFTQQDATKLSHADHLLFGCGRYEGYDARIPQYYRAQGIDVREYSIGDYVLNGGEVAVSVMLEAITRLLPGFMGNAESIVEESYTGENALLEHRQYTKPAEWRGIKVPDVLLSGNHAKVDRFRRDEALSKTNELRPDLIEALDCSKLDKADRKTLMALGWEVSGAHPRRH
;
A
#
# COMPACT_ATOMS: atom_id res chain seq x y z
N MET A 1 5.79 -1.95 12.44
CA MET A 1 5.50 -2.93 11.36
C MET A 1 6.77 -3.12 10.53
N LYS A 2 7.14 -4.36 10.24
CA LYS A 2 8.22 -4.71 9.29
C LYS A 2 7.64 -4.98 7.91
N ILE A 3 8.30 -4.49 6.87
CA ILE A 3 7.91 -4.70 5.48
C ILE A 3 9.14 -5.13 4.70
N ASP A 4 9.12 -6.34 4.16
CA ASP A 4 10.11 -6.82 3.21
C ASP A 4 9.50 -6.83 1.81
N ILE A 5 10.24 -6.38 0.81
CA ILE A 5 9.81 -6.35 -0.58
C ILE A 5 10.88 -7.04 -1.41
N VAL A 6 10.49 -8.04 -2.19
CA VAL A 6 11.38 -8.75 -3.11
C VAL A 6 11.08 -8.28 -4.53
N SER A 7 12.09 -7.76 -5.22
CA SER A 7 11.99 -7.30 -6.60
C SER A 7 13.36 -7.44 -7.30
N VAL A 8 13.37 -7.44 -8.62
CA VAL A 8 14.60 -7.31 -9.42
C VAL A 8 15.01 -5.85 -9.65
N PHE A 9 14.21 -4.90 -9.16
CA PHE A 9 14.43 -3.44 -9.19
C PHE A 9 14.18 -2.82 -7.80
N PRO A 10 14.97 -3.18 -6.77
CA PRO A 10 14.75 -2.67 -5.42
C PRO A 10 14.83 -1.13 -5.33
N GLU A 11 15.60 -0.49 -6.22
CA GLU A 11 15.73 0.98 -6.29
C GLU A 11 14.41 1.67 -6.62
N TYR A 12 13.44 0.96 -7.21
CA TYR A 12 12.09 1.47 -7.44
C TYR A 12 11.43 1.97 -6.14
N PHE A 13 11.80 1.39 -5.01
CA PHE A 13 11.23 1.70 -3.70
C PHE A 13 11.98 2.81 -2.95
N GLU A 14 13.01 3.43 -3.53
CA GLU A 14 13.66 4.60 -2.91
C GLU A 14 12.68 5.75 -2.66
N VAL A 15 11.63 5.86 -3.49
CA VAL A 15 10.55 6.84 -3.33
C VAL A 15 9.79 6.71 -2.00
N LEU A 16 9.84 5.54 -1.35
CA LEU A 16 9.21 5.30 -0.04
C LEU A 16 9.91 6.06 1.10
N ASN A 17 11.12 6.58 0.86
CA ASN A 17 11.84 7.43 1.80
C ASN A 17 11.35 8.90 1.78
N LEU A 18 10.39 9.24 0.91
CA LEU A 18 9.85 10.59 0.79
C LEU A 18 8.60 10.78 1.68
N SER A 19 8.22 12.05 1.85
CA SER A 19 6.92 12.46 2.40
C SER A 19 6.60 11.83 3.79
N LEU A 20 5.35 11.42 4.01
CA LEU A 20 4.86 10.85 5.28
C LEU A 20 5.48 9.48 5.58
N LEU A 21 5.67 8.64 4.55
CA LEU A 21 6.24 7.31 4.73
C LEU A 21 7.70 7.39 5.20
N GLY A 22 8.52 8.25 4.59
CA GLY A 22 9.88 8.52 5.07
C GLY A 22 9.93 9.04 6.51
N LYS A 23 9.01 9.92 6.89
CA LYS A 23 8.89 10.39 8.29
C LYS A 23 8.47 9.27 9.24
N ALA A 24 7.58 8.37 8.82
CA ALA A 24 7.18 7.22 9.61
C ALA A 24 8.34 6.24 9.82
N GLN A 25 9.16 6.01 8.80
CA GLN A 25 10.40 5.23 8.92
C GLN A 25 11.40 5.86 9.88
N ALA A 26 11.67 7.17 9.74
CA ALA A 26 12.57 7.89 10.64
C ALA A 26 12.13 7.89 12.12
N LYS A 27 10.82 7.72 12.37
CA LYS A 27 10.24 7.58 13.71
C LYS A 27 10.17 6.13 14.20
N GLY A 28 10.58 5.16 13.39
CA GLY A 28 10.51 3.73 13.71
C GLY A 28 9.08 3.17 13.74
N LEU A 29 8.10 3.82 13.10
CA LEU A 29 6.73 3.32 13.02
C LEU A 29 6.62 2.13 12.06
N VAL A 30 7.38 2.21 10.96
CA VAL A 30 7.47 1.20 9.91
C VAL A 30 8.92 1.05 9.49
N GLU A 31 9.35 -0.16 9.18
CA GLU A 31 10.65 -0.46 8.60
C GLU A 31 10.40 -1.12 7.25
N VAL A 32 10.94 -0.54 6.17
CA VAL A 32 10.78 -1.07 4.81
C VAL A 32 12.15 -1.46 4.27
N THR A 33 12.29 -2.71 3.83
CA THR A 33 13.49 -3.23 3.20
C THR A 33 13.14 -3.80 1.83
N ALA A 34 13.82 -3.32 0.79
CA ALA A 34 13.72 -3.89 -0.56
C ALA A 34 14.95 -4.77 -0.83
N HIS A 35 14.71 -6.01 -1.23
CA HIS A 35 15.70 -7.04 -1.50
C HIS A 35 15.78 -7.28 -3.01
N ASN A 36 17.01 -7.37 -3.55
CA ASN A 36 17.20 -7.75 -4.95
C ASN A 36 17.07 -9.27 -5.08
N LEU A 37 16.05 -9.76 -5.78
CA LEU A 37 15.88 -11.20 -5.98
C LEU A 37 17.11 -11.86 -6.65
N ARG A 38 17.88 -11.09 -7.41
CA ARG A 38 19.11 -11.55 -8.07
C ARG A 38 20.18 -12.00 -7.07
N ASP A 39 20.11 -11.58 -5.81
CA ASP A 39 21.08 -11.96 -4.79
C ASP A 39 20.99 -13.47 -4.42
N TRP A 40 19.89 -14.14 -4.78
CA TRP A 40 19.68 -15.60 -4.61
C TRP A 40 19.88 -16.39 -5.91
N THR A 41 20.61 -15.83 -6.87
CA THR A 41 20.99 -16.53 -8.11
C THR A 41 22.42 -17.06 -8.00
N HIS A 42 22.67 -18.22 -8.60
CA HIS A 42 23.97 -18.91 -8.53
C HIS A 42 24.67 -19.04 -9.89
N ASP A 43 24.01 -18.63 -10.97
CA ASP A 43 24.57 -18.59 -12.31
C ASP A 43 25.28 -17.26 -12.60
N VAL A 44 26.20 -17.28 -13.57
CA VAL A 44 27.01 -16.10 -13.94
C VAL A 44 26.17 -14.93 -14.47
N HIS A 45 24.98 -15.20 -14.99
CA HIS A 45 24.11 -14.19 -15.60
C HIS A 45 23.06 -13.64 -14.61
N HIS A 46 23.05 -14.12 -13.37
CA HIS A 46 22.06 -13.76 -12.36
C HIS A 46 20.62 -13.92 -12.87
N SER A 47 20.32 -15.10 -13.43
CA SER A 47 19.09 -15.40 -14.14
C SER A 47 17.96 -15.73 -13.16
N VAL A 48 16.93 -14.90 -13.13
CA VAL A 48 15.77 -15.08 -12.24
C VAL A 48 14.56 -15.72 -12.92
N ASP A 49 14.66 -15.99 -14.21
CA ASP A 49 13.57 -16.40 -15.09
C ASP A 49 14.01 -17.43 -16.13
N ASP A 50 13.05 -18.19 -16.65
CA ASP A 50 13.24 -19.20 -17.69
C ASP A 50 12.01 -19.24 -18.62
N THR A 51 12.15 -19.96 -19.74
CA THR A 51 11.06 -20.19 -20.70
C THR A 51 9.89 -20.94 -20.06
N PRO A 52 8.64 -20.60 -20.40
CA PRO A 52 7.46 -21.28 -19.86
C PRO A 52 7.37 -22.75 -20.33
N VAL A 53 7.08 -23.64 -19.40
CA VAL A 53 6.77 -25.05 -19.73
C VAL A 53 5.50 -25.11 -20.59
N GLY A 54 5.56 -25.87 -21.68
CA GLY A 54 4.49 -25.95 -22.68
C GLY A 54 4.67 -24.98 -23.86
N GLY A 55 5.73 -24.17 -23.85
CA GLY A 55 6.03 -23.19 -24.89
C GLY A 55 5.20 -21.91 -24.75
N GLY A 56 5.43 -20.96 -25.64
CA GLY A 56 4.86 -19.62 -25.60
C GLY A 56 5.92 -18.54 -25.61
N ALA A 57 5.50 -17.29 -25.85
CA ALA A 57 6.38 -16.14 -25.72
C ALA A 57 6.54 -15.73 -24.25
N GLY A 58 7.60 -15.00 -23.95
CA GLY A 58 7.86 -14.47 -22.61
C GLY A 58 8.67 -15.41 -21.72
N MET A 59 8.84 -15.00 -20.47
CA MET A 59 9.64 -15.67 -19.45
C MET A 59 8.85 -15.77 -18.15
N VAL A 60 9.10 -16.81 -17.35
CA VAL A 60 8.48 -17.04 -16.04
C VAL A 60 9.56 -17.07 -14.98
N MET A 61 9.35 -16.36 -13.87
CA MET A 61 10.34 -16.30 -12.80
C MET A 61 10.50 -17.65 -12.11
N LYS A 62 11.75 -18.07 -11.91
CA LYS A 62 12.15 -19.41 -11.45
C LYS A 62 11.70 -19.66 -10.00
N PRO A 63 11.07 -20.80 -9.71
CA PRO A 63 10.65 -21.13 -8.34
C PRO A 63 11.82 -21.32 -7.39
N GLU A 64 12.99 -21.72 -7.90
CA GLU A 64 14.18 -22.03 -7.11
C GLU A 64 14.74 -20.77 -6.44
N VAL A 65 14.98 -19.72 -7.24
CA VAL A 65 15.43 -18.41 -6.77
C VAL A 65 14.41 -17.78 -5.81
N TRP A 66 13.12 -17.87 -6.13
CA TRP A 66 12.06 -17.41 -5.23
C TRP A 66 12.03 -18.20 -3.92
N SER A 67 12.23 -19.52 -3.96
CA SER A 67 12.20 -20.35 -2.75
C SER A 67 13.35 -20.04 -1.81
N GLU A 68 14.57 -19.92 -2.30
CA GLU A 68 15.73 -19.58 -1.44
C GLU A 68 15.53 -18.22 -0.76
N CYS A 69 15.10 -17.22 -1.52
CA CYS A 69 14.82 -15.88 -1.00
C CYS A 69 13.71 -15.89 0.06
N LEU A 70 12.57 -16.49 -0.27
CA LEU A 70 11.39 -16.48 0.61
C LEU A 70 11.59 -17.37 1.85
N ASP A 71 12.26 -18.52 1.74
CA ASP A 71 12.59 -19.38 2.88
C ASP A 71 13.48 -18.62 3.87
N GLU A 72 14.49 -17.89 3.40
CA GLU A 72 15.36 -17.07 4.25
C GLU A 72 14.56 -15.96 4.97
N LEU A 73 13.78 -15.19 4.22
CA LEU A 73 12.99 -14.06 4.76
C LEU A 73 11.85 -14.52 5.68
N LEU A 74 11.30 -15.71 5.46
CA LEU A 74 10.25 -16.32 6.30
C LEU A 74 10.84 -17.16 7.44
N HIS A 75 12.16 -17.34 7.50
CA HIS A 75 12.87 -18.19 8.45
C HIS A 75 12.39 -19.65 8.43
N LEU A 76 12.23 -20.20 7.23
CA LEU A 76 11.92 -21.61 7.00
C LEU A 76 13.20 -22.40 6.77
N GLU A 77 13.13 -23.71 7.01
CA GLU A 77 14.22 -24.61 6.60
C GLU A 77 14.30 -24.62 5.07
N PRO A 78 15.48 -24.47 4.47
CA PRO A 78 15.62 -24.39 3.02
C PRO A 78 14.98 -25.60 2.32
N ALA A 79 14.15 -25.34 1.33
CA ALA A 79 13.58 -26.40 0.50
C ALA A 79 14.69 -27.21 -0.19
N THR A 80 14.58 -28.54 -0.17
CA THR A 80 15.47 -29.40 -0.97
C THR A 80 15.05 -29.30 -2.43
N ILE A 81 15.82 -28.56 -3.22
CA ILE A 81 15.59 -28.43 -4.67
C ILE A 81 16.35 -29.56 -5.37
N THR A 82 15.63 -30.44 -6.04
CA THR A 82 16.23 -31.45 -6.93
C THR A 82 16.38 -30.84 -8.31
N HIS A 83 17.61 -30.44 -8.68
CA HIS A 83 17.91 -30.12 -10.07
C HIS A 83 18.02 -31.43 -10.84
N ASP A 84 16.96 -31.81 -11.55
CA ASP A 84 17.11 -32.80 -12.61
C ASP A 84 17.92 -32.13 -13.73
N CYS A 85 19.18 -32.53 -13.89
CA CYS A 85 19.98 -32.25 -15.08
C CYS A 85 19.36 -32.98 -16.29
N ALA A 86 18.16 -32.59 -16.70
CA ALA A 86 17.61 -32.95 -17.97
C ALA A 86 17.78 -31.73 -18.87
N ASP A 87 18.89 -31.69 -19.61
CA ASP A 87 18.98 -30.95 -20.86
C ASP A 87 17.86 -31.46 -21.76
N ALA A 88 16.67 -30.87 -21.63
CA ALA A 88 15.62 -31.04 -22.61
C ALA A 88 16.19 -30.43 -23.90
N HIS A 89 16.70 -31.29 -24.77
CA HIS A 89 16.98 -30.96 -26.16
C HIS A 89 15.70 -30.36 -26.75
N ASN A 90 15.62 -29.03 -26.74
CA ASN A 90 14.63 -28.32 -27.53
C ASN A 90 14.98 -28.57 -28.99
N ALA A 91 14.04 -29.23 -29.67
CA ALA A 91 14.06 -29.33 -31.11
C ALA A 91 14.08 -27.91 -31.71
N ASP A 92 15.06 -27.72 -32.56
CA ASP A 92 15.25 -26.62 -33.51
C ASP A 92 13.91 -26.07 -34.05
N ASP A 93 13.58 -24.84 -33.68
CA ASP A 93 12.73 -23.97 -34.50
C ASP A 93 13.37 -22.58 -34.52
N GLY A 94 13.96 -22.25 -35.66
CA GLY A 94 14.67 -21.01 -35.90
C GLY A 94 13.72 -19.82 -35.89
N GLY A 95 13.85 -18.98 -34.87
CA GLY A 95 13.31 -17.64 -34.84
C GLY A 95 14.32 -16.71 -34.19
N ASP A 96 14.93 -15.82 -34.99
CA ASP A 96 15.84 -14.77 -34.54
C ASP A 96 15.19 -13.91 -33.45
N ALA A 97 15.51 -14.20 -32.19
CA ALA A 97 15.27 -13.30 -31.07
C ALA A 97 16.44 -12.31 -31.00
N VAL A 98 16.18 -11.09 -31.44
CA VAL A 98 17.11 -9.96 -31.36
C VAL A 98 17.13 -9.48 -29.91
N ASP A 99 18.30 -9.56 -29.31
CA ASP A 99 18.70 -9.07 -27.99
C ASP A 99 18.55 -7.53 -27.90
N PRO A 100 17.74 -6.95 -26.99
CA PRO A 100 17.90 -5.57 -26.60
C PRO A 100 18.79 -5.50 -25.35
N ALA A 101 20.04 -5.14 -25.64
CA ALA A 101 21.11 -4.84 -24.71
C ALA A 101 20.68 -4.18 -23.38
N ALA A 102 21.33 -4.64 -22.32
CA ALA A 102 21.54 -3.91 -21.09
C ALA A 102 22.19 -2.54 -21.37
N GLU A 103 21.48 -1.44 -21.13
CA GLU A 103 22.07 -0.11 -21.07
C GLU A 103 22.45 0.24 -19.63
N THR A 104 23.76 0.24 -19.40
CA THR A 104 24.40 0.84 -18.24
C THR A 104 24.28 2.36 -18.29
N ALA A 105 23.63 2.98 -17.31
CA ALA A 105 23.60 4.42 -17.16
C ALA A 105 24.90 4.94 -16.52
N ALA A 106 25.66 5.73 -17.25
CA ALA A 106 26.75 6.58 -16.73
C ALA A 106 26.23 8.01 -16.47
N PRO A 107 26.80 8.76 -15.51
CA PRO A 107 26.17 9.96 -14.97
C PRO A 107 26.34 11.18 -15.88
N VAL A 108 25.28 11.97 -16.03
CA VAL A 108 25.32 13.27 -16.71
C VAL A 108 25.67 14.36 -15.71
N ALA A 109 26.74 15.09 -16.00
CA ALA A 109 27.21 16.24 -15.25
C ALA A 109 26.20 17.39 -15.29
N VAL A 110 25.89 17.96 -14.13
CA VAL A 110 25.12 19.19 -13.99
C VAL A 110 26.09 20.37 -13.97
N THR A 111 25.99 21.24 -14.97
CA THR A 111 26.69 22.53 -15.02
C THR A 111 26.00 23.55 -14.12
N GLU A 112 26.79 24.19 -13.26
CA GLU A 112 26.41 25.32 -12.43
C GLU A 112 25.93 26.53 -13.27
N ALA A 113 24.85 27.17 -12.82
CA ALA A 113 24.54 28.54 -13.17
C ALA A 113 24.30 29.33 -11.88
N THR A 114 25.23 30.24 -11.62
CA THR A 114 25.25 31.27 -10.57
C THR A 114 24.10 32.27 -10.74
N VAL A 115 23.40 32.59 -9.65
CA VAL A 115 22.72 33.90 -9.48
C VAL A 115 22.93 34.37 -8.05
N GLU A 116 23.54 35.56 -7.92
CA GLU A 116 23.84 36.28 -6.68
C GLU A 116 22.64 37.08 -6.13
N GLY A 117 22.61 37.21 -4.80
CA GLY A 117 22.11 38.37 -4.04
C GLY A 117 20.59 38.45 -3.80
N SER A 118 20.06 38.83 -2.63
CA SER A 118 20.64 39.45 -1.43
C SER A 118 19.65 39.35 -0.25
N SER A 119 20.18 39.40 0.99
CA SER A 119 19.66 40.05 2.23
C SER A 119 18.19 39.84 2.65
N GLU A 120 17.79 39.71 3.91
CA GLU A 120 18.35 39.87 5.26
C GLU A 120 17.20 39.45 6.22
N GLY A 121 17.51 39.09 7.48
CA GLY A 121 16.49 39.08 8.54
C GLY A 121 16.57 37.91 9.51
N GLY A 122 17.58 37.91 10.36
CA GLY A 122 17.67 36.99 11.50
C GLY A 122 16.69 37.34 12.62
N ILE A 123 16.20 36.31 13.31
CA ILE A 123 15.60 36.46 14.64
C ILE A 123 16.14 35.33 15.52
N THR A 124 17.03 35.71 16.42
CA THR A 124 17.57 34.90 17.50
C THR A 124 16.51 34.69 18.59
N ALA A 125 16.23 33.43 18.96
CA ALA A 125 15.48 33.12 20.18
C ALA A 125 16.43 32.49 21.22
N THR A 126 16.66 33.27 22.26
CA THR A 126 17.54 33.01 23.40
C THR A 126 16.99 31.90 24.28
N ALA A 127 17.87 30.97 24.66
CA ALA A 127 17.65 29.98 25.71
C ALA A 127 17.51 30.67 27.08
N VAL A 128 16.55 30.21 27.89
CA VAL A 128 16.53 30.47 29.34
C VAL A 128 16.43 29.14 30.05
N ALA A 129 17.53 28.76 30.69
CA ALA A 129 17.59 27.71 31.68
C ALA A 129 16.99 28.21 33.00
N GLY A 130 16.16 27.39 33.63
CA GLY A 130 15.62 27.61 34.98
C GLY A 130 15.78 26.33 35.79
N ALA A 131 16.44 26.46 36.93
CA ALA A 131 17.03 25.39 37.73
C ALA A 131 16.05 24.64 38.65
N HIS A 132 16.46 23.40 38.95
CA HIS A 132 16.29 22.59 40.16
C HIS A 132 15.18 22.93 41.17
N THR A 133 14.33 21.93 41.42
CA THR A 133 13.89 21.59 42.79
C THR A 133 14.02 20.09 43.03
N THR A 134 14.54 19.76 44.20
CA THR A 134 14.85 18.46 44.77
C THR A 134 13.60 17.77 45.32
N GLY A 135 13.49 16.45 45.16
CA GLY A 135 12.43 15.65 45.78
C GLY A 135 12.66 14.15 45.67
N GLU A 136 13.29 13.60 46.71
CA GLU A 136 13.13 12.25 47.30
C GLU A 136 13.04 11.01 46.38
N GLU A 137 14.16 10.27 46.36
CA GLU A 137 14.23 8.87 45.97
C GLU A 137 13.40 7.99 46.92
N LYS A 138 12.49 7.20 46.34
CA LYS A 138 11.96 5.97 46.94
C LYS A 138 12.17 4.84 45.95
N ASP A 139 12.92 3.84 46.39
CA ASP A 139 13.11 2.56 45.71
C ASP A 139 11.76 1.93 45.35
N PRO A 140 11.55 1.47 44.10
CA PRO A 140 10.51 0.51 43.81
C PRO A 140 11.11 -0.90 43.75
N GLU A 141 10.55 -1.77 44.59
CA GLU A 141 10.74 -3.21 44.62
C GLU A 141 10.67 -3.83 43.21
N SER A 142 11.60 -4.75 42.95
CA SER A 142 11.70 -5.51 41.72
C SER A 142 10.48 -6.41 41.53
N ILE A 143 9.52 -5.96 40.74
CA ILE A 143 8.53 -6.83 40.13
C ILE A 143 9.20 -7.45 38.89
N THR A 144 9.70 -8.67 39.02
CA THR A 144 10.09 -9.48 37.87
C THR A 144 8.82 -9.90 37.12
N ALA A 145 8.32 -9.01 36.27
CA ALA A 145 7.37 -9.37 35.23
C ALA A 145 8.11 -10.26 34.24
N GLY A 146 7.76 -11.55 34.21
CA GLY A 146 8.20 -12.45 33.15
C GLY A 146 7.74 -11.88 31.81
N THR A 147 8.66 -11.30 31.06
CA THR A 147 8.43 -10.89 29.68
C THR A 147 8.26 -12.16 28.87
N ALA A 148 7.00 -12.59 28.70
CA ALA A 148 6.68 -13.54 27.65
C ALA A 148 7.22 -12.95 26.34
N ALA A 149 8.11 -13.69 25.67
CA ALA A 149 8.59 -13.29 24.35
C ALA A 149 7.38 -12.96 23.47
N PRO A 150 7.40 -11.84 22.72
CA PRO A 150 6.27 -11.48 21.87
C PRO A 150 5.96 -12.68 20.97
N LYS A 151 4.70 -13.10 20.92
CA LYS A 151 4.25 -14.09 19.94
C LYS A 151 4.62 -13.53 18.58
N ARG A 152 5.66 -14.07 17.93
CA ARG A 152 6.01 -13.69 16.57
C ARG A 152 4.82 -14.09 15.71
N THR A 153 3.99 -13.12 15.33
CA THR A 153 2.94 -13.33 14.35
C THR A 153 3.65 -13.69 13.04
N ARG A 154 3.09 -14.67 12.33
CA ARG A 154 3.68 -15.12 11.06
C ARG A 154 3.52 -13.99 10.02
N PRO A 155 4.51 -13.77 9.14
CA PRO A 155 4.41 -12.77 8.10
C PRO A 155 3.24 -13.07 7.17
N VAL A 156 2.63 -12.01 6.62
CA VAL A 156 1.68 -12.15 5.50
C VAL A 156 2.47 -12.01 4.20
N LEU A 157 2.50 -13.07 3.39
CA LEU A 157 3.15 -13.08 2.08
C LEU A 157 2.15 -12.61 1.01
N ILE A 158 2.49 -11.58 0.25
CA ILE A 158 1.58 -10.93 -0.68
C ILE A 158 2.21 -10.86 -2.08
N PHE A 159 1.48 -11.32 -3.09
CA PHE A 159 1.86 -11.19 -4.49
C PHE A 159 0.84 -10.33 -5.26
N PRO A 160 1.27 -9.27 -5.96
CA PRO A 160 0.44 -8.62 -6.96
C PRO A 160 0.17 -9.58 -8.12
N ASN A 161 -1.11 -9.78 -8.44
CA ASN A 161 -1.56 -10.66 -9.51
C ASN A 161 -2.85 -10.10 -10.12
N PRO A 162 -2.87 -9.69 -11.40
CA PRO A 162 -4.07 -9.10 -12.01
C PRO A 162 -5.25 -10.07 -12.12
N SER A 163 -5.01 -11.38 -11.99
CA SER A 163 -6.05 -12.41 -11.98
C SER A 163 -6.62 -12.69 -10.57
N ALA A 164 -6.09 -12.04 -9.53
CA ALA A 164 -6.54 -12.20 -8.16
C ALA A 164 -7.66 -11.21 -7.79
N PRO A 165 -8.37 -11.41 -6.66
CA PRO A 165 -9.37 -10.46 -6.19
C PRO A 165 -8.80 -9.04 -6.03
N LEU A 166 -9.65 -8.04 -6.28
CA LEU A 166 -9.27 -6.64 -6.13
C LEU A 166 -8.87 -6.32 -4.68
N PHE A 167 -7.78 -5.59 -4.52
CA PHE A 167 -7.36 -5.00 -3.26
C PHE A 167 -8.34 -3.90 -2.84
N THR A 168 -8.89 -4.00 -1.63
CA THR A 168 -9.87 -3.04 -1.12
C THR A 168 -9.38 -2.26 0.10
N GLN A 169 -10.08 -1.19 0.45
CA GLN A 169 -9.83 -0.45 1.70
C GLN A 169 -9.98 -1.34 2.95
N GLN A 170 -10.84 -2.38 2.87
CA GLN A 170 -10.98 -3.35 3.93
C GLN A 170 -9.73 -4.23 4.06
N ASP A 171 -9.12 -4.63 2.94
CA ASP A 171 -7.85 -5.36 2.95
C ASP A 171 -6.73 -4.50 3.51
N ALA A 172 -6.63 -3.24 3.08
CA ALA A 172 -5.66 -2.29 3.63
C ALA A 172 -5.78 -2.17 5.16
N THR A 173 -7.01 -2.04 5.66
CA THR A 173 -7.30 -1.98 7.10
C THR A 173 -6.92 -3.27 7.83
N LYS A 174 -7.19 -4.45 7.24
CA LYS A 174 -6.80 -5.72 7.85
C LYS A 174 -5.27 -5.87 7.91
N LEU A 175 -4.59 -5.51 6.82
CA LEU A 175 -3.14 -5.64 6.70
C LEU A 175 -2.39 -4.59 7.54
N SER A 176 -3.00 -3.45 7.86
CA SER A 176 -2.37 -2.44 8.73
C SER A 176 -2.13 -2.94 10.16
N HIS A 177 -2.84 -4.01 10.56
CA HIS A 177 -2.66 -4.67 11.86
C HIS A 177 -1.62 -5.80 11.85
N ALA A 178 -1.02 -6.13 10.70
CA ALA A 178 0.04 -7.14 10.63
C ALA A 178 1.35 -6.58 11.21
N ASP A 179 2.10 -7.41 11.94
CA ASP A 179 3.42 -6.99 12.42
C ASP A 179 4.46 -7.05 11.30
N HIS A 180 4.29 -7.98 10.34
CA HIS A 180 5.22 -8.21 9.24
C HIS A 180 4.49 -8.52 7.93
N LEU A 181 4.77 -7.74 6.88
CA LEU A 181 4.35 -7.96 5.50
C LEU A 181 5.56 -8.30 4.63
N LEU A 182 5.43 -9.31 3.76
CA LEU A 182 6.43 -9.68 2.77
C LEU A 182 5.79 -9.63 1.38
N PHE A 183 6.31 -8.79 0.49
CA PHE A 183 5.78 -8.62 -0.87
C PHE A 183 6.70 -9.27 -1.90
N GLY A 184 6.14 -10.05 -2.83
CA GLY A 184 6.85 -10.58 -3.99
C GLY A 184 6.44 -9.89 -5.28
N CYS A 185 7.32 -9.09 -5.89
CA CYS A 185 7.06 -8.39 -7.14
C CYS A 185 7.34 -9.31 -8.34
N GLY A 186 6.27 -9.79 -9.00
CA GLY A 186 6.40 -10.49 -10.28
C GLY A 186 6.83 -9.57 -11.42
N ARG A 187 7.52 -10.15 -12.40
CA ARG A 187 7.92 -9.56 -13.70
C ARG A 187 7.67 -10.56 -14.82
N TYR A 188 7.84 -10.13 -16.07
CA TYR A 188 7.63 -10.97 -17.25
C TYR A 188 6.19 -11.50 -17.30
N GLU A 189 5.98 -12.80 -17.55
CA GLU A 189 4.67 -13.46 -17.47
C GLU A 189 4.23 -13.75 -16.03
N GLY A 190 5.08 -13.43 -15.04
CA GLY A 190 4.85 -13.60 -13.62
C GLY A 190 5.81 -14.60 -12.97
N TYR A 191 5.40 -15.10 -11.81
CA TYR A 191 6.12 -16.11 -11.05
C TYR A 191 5.51 -17.50 -11.27
N ASP A 192 6.31 -18.54 -11.08
CA ASP A 192 5.82 -19.92 -11.15
C ASP A 192 4.62 -20.15 -10.21
N ALA A 193 3.50 -20.63 -10.75
CA ALA A 193 2.25 -20.78 -10.01
C ALA A 193 2.34 -21.73 -8.80
N ARG A 194 3.38 -22.57 -8.72
CA ARG A 194 3.65 -23.45 -7.58
C ARG A 194 4.11 -22.67 -6.35
N ILE A 195 4.70 -21.49 -6.50
CA ILE A 195 5.28 -20.71 -5.39
C ILE A 195 4.20 -20.36 -4.34
N PRO A 196 3.09 -19.64 -4.67
CA PRO A 196 2.05 -19.38 -3.66
C PRO A 196 1.41 -20.66 -3.12
N GLN A 197 1.24 -21.70 -3.95
CA GLN A 197 0.63 -22.97 -3.54
C GLN A 197 1.47 -23.66 -2.46
N TYR A 198 2.79 -23.69 -2.63
CA TYR A 198 3.72 -24.27 -1.69
C TYR A 198 3.67 -23.56 -0.33
N TYR A 199 3.81 -22.23 -0.30
CA TYR A 199 3.82 -21.48 0.96
C TYR A 199 2.48 -21.54 1.70
N ARG A 200 1.35 -21.60 0.97
CA ARG A 200 0.04 -21.90 1.60
C ARG A 200 0.03 -23.27 2.27
N ALA A 201 0.59 -24.29 1.63
CA ALA A 201 0.69 -25.64 2.20
C ALA A 201 1.59 -25.70 3.44
N GLN A 202 2.58 -24.80 3.56
CA GLN A 202 3.40 -24.63 4.77
C GLN A 202 2.68 -23.85 5.90
N GLY A 203 1.44 -23.41 5.67
CA GLY A 203 0.66 -22.64 6.64
C GLY A 203 1.11 -21.19 6.78
N ILE A 204 1.69 -20.61 5.73
CA ILE A 204 1.92 -19.17 5.59
C ILE A 204 0.62 -18.51 5.09
N ASP A 205 0.29 -17.33 5.61
CA ASP A 205 -0.81 -16.51 5.09
C ASP A 205 -0.37 -15.89 3.76
N VAL A 206 -0.69 -16.56 2.65
CA VAL A 206 -0.35 -16.11 1.30
C VAL A 206 -1.57 -15.51 0.61
N ARG A 207 -1.46 -14.23 0.26
CA ARG A 207 -2.50 -13.46 -0.41
C ARG A 207 -2.04 -13.03 -1.80
N GLU A 208 -2.99 -13.01 -2.71
CA GLU A 208 -2.79 -12.47 -4.05
C GLU A 208 -3.81 -11.37 -4.24
N TYR A 209 -3.39 -10.24 -4.79
CA TYR A 209 -4.26 -9.09 -4.99
C TYR A 209 -4.04 -8.46 -6.37
N SER A 210 -5.14 -8.09 -7.02
CA SER A 210 -5.14 -7.17 -8.16
C SER A 210 -5.38 -5.73 -7.69
N ILE A 211 -4.73 -4.74 -8.30
CA ILE A 211 -5.03 -3.32 -8.06
C ILE A 211 -5.99 -2.72 -9.12
N GLY A 212 -6.51 -3.56 -10.01
CA GLY A 212 -7.52 -3.19 -10.99
C GLY A 212 -7.47 -4.03 -12.26
N ASP A 213 -8.49 -3.87 -13.11
CA ASP A 213 -8.68 -4.64 -14.34
C ASP A 213 -7.81 -4.07 -15.49
N TYR A 214 -6.50 -4.09 -15.30
CA TYR A 214 -5.48 -3.66 -16.26
C TYR A 214 -4.16 -4.39 -16.01
N VAL A 215 -3.26 -4.35 -16.99
CA VAL A 215 -1.96 -5.05 -16.93
C VAL A 215 -0.83 -4.04 -16.81
N LEU A 216 0.17 -4.36 -15.99
CA LEU A 216 1.37 -3.56 -15.74
C LEU A 216 2.61 -4.39 -16.06
N ASN A 217 3.75 -3.72 -16.26
CA ASN A 217 5.03 -4.39 -16.57
C ASN A 217 5.65 -5.13 -15.37
N GLY A 218 5.10 -4.98 -14.17
CA GLY A 218 5.65 -5.55 -12.95
C GLY A 218 4.83 -5.22 -11.71
N GLY A 219 5.09 -5.97 -10.64
CA GLY A 219 4.39 -5.83 -9.37
C GLY A 219 4.80 -4.61 -8.54
N GLU A 220 5.89 -3.91 -8.87
CA GLU A 220 6.46 -2.89 -7.97
C GLU A 220 5.50 -1.71 -7.73
N VAL A 221 4.85 -1.22 -8.78
CA VAL A 221 3.86 -0.15 -8.66
C VAL A 221 2.65 -0.61 -7.83
N ALA A 222 2.23 -1.88 -7.97
CA ALA A 222 1.11 -2.43 -7.21
C ALA A 222 1.46 -2.57 -5.72
N VAL A 223 2.69 -2.99 -5.41
CA VAL A 223 3.21 -2.98 -4.04
C VAL A 223 3.23 -1.57 -3.47
N SER A 224 3.75 -0.58 -4.20
CA SER A 224 3.75 0.82 -3.74
C SER A 224 2.33 1.34 -3.44
N VAL A 225 1.34 1.02 -4.29
CA VAL A 225 -0.07 1.37 -4.05
C VAL A 225 -0.60 0.71 -2.78
N MET A 226 -0.38 -0.59 -2.60
CA MET A 226 -0.82 -1.31 -1.40
C MET A 226 -0.14 -0.77 -0.14
N LEU A 227 1.17 -0.49 -0.19
CA LEU A 227 1.94 0.04 0.93
C LEU A 227 1.44 1.43 1.37
N GLU A 228 1.19 2.34 0.43
CA GLU A 228 0.60 3.65 0.72
C GLU A 228 -0.76 3.50 1.43
N ALA A 229 -1.63 2.63 0.92
CA ALA A 229 -2.95 2.40 1.51
C ALA A 229 -2.91 1.72 2.89
N ILE A 230 -1.97 0.81 3.13
CA ILE A 230 -1.82 0.07 4.39
C ILE A 230 -1.16 0.94 5.46
N THR A 231 0.01 1.52 5.14
CA THR A 231 0.85 2.21 6.12
C THR A 231 0.23 3.49 6.65
N ARG A 232 -0.58 4.18 5.82
CA ARG A 232 -1.32 5.37 6.26
C ARG A 232 -2.32 5.12 7.39
N LEU A 233 -2.72 3.86 7.58
CA LEU A 233 -3.64 3.44 8.65
C LEU A 233 -2.92 3.08 9.95
N LEU A 234 -1.58 3.10 9.97
CA LEU A 234 -0.81 2.83 11.18
C LEU A 234 -1.02 3.92 12.24
N PRO A 235 -1.19 3.55 13.53
CA PRO A 235 -1.25 4.52 14.61
C PRO A 235 -0.01 5.44 14.60
N GLY A 236 -0.25 6.76 14.61
CA GLY A 236 0.81 7.77 14.59
C GLY A 236 1.38 8.11 13.21
N PHE A 237 0.90 7.47 12.14
CA PHE A 237 1.29 7.82 10.77
C PHE A 237 0.67 9.16 10.33
N MET A 238 -0.66 9.25 10.42
CA MET A 238 -1.41 10.47 10.11
C MET A 238 -1.43 11.43 11.29
N GLY A 239 -1.32 12.74 11.01
CA GLY A 239 -1.33 13.78 12.04
C GLY A 239 -2.70 13.97 12.71
N ASN A 240 -3.80 13.80 11.95
CA ASN A 240 -5.16 13.81 12.48
C ASN A 240 -5.85 12.48 12.17
N ALA A 241 -6.23 11.74 13.22
CA ALA A 241 -6.90 10.45 13.08
C ALA A 241 -8.34 10.59 12.53
N GLU A 242 -9.01 11.73 12.78
CA GLU A 242 -10.37 11.97 12.27
C GLU A 242 -10.40 12.01 10.74
N SER A 243 -9.31 12.44 10.09
CA SER A 243 -9.21 12.46 8.62
C SER A 243 -9.34 11.08 7.99
N ILE A 244 -8.93 10.01 8.68
CA ILE A 244 -9.05 8.63 8.15
C ILE A 244 -10.52 8.18 8.16
N VAL A 245 -11.30 8.64 9.15
CA VAL A 245 -12.68 8.18 9.38
C VAL A 245 -13.64 8.73 8.34
N GLU A 246 -13.41 9.95 7.84
CA GLU A 246 -14.31 10.65 6.90
C GLU A 246 -14.00 10.40 5.42
N GLU A 247 -12.93 9.66 5.11
CA GLU A 247 -12.47 9.39 3.75
C GLU A 247 -13.38 8.42 2.98
N SER A 248 -13.22 8.45 1.65
CA SER A 248 -13.91 7.51 0.76
C SER A 248 -13.60 6.06 1.14
N TYR A 249 -14.58 5.19 1.03
CA TYR A 249 -14.46 3.74 1.29
C TYR A 249 -14.25 3.34 2.78
N THR A 250 -14.31 4.29 3.72
CA THR A 250 -14.19 4.00 5.16
C THR A 250 -15.54 3.67 5.81
N GLY A 251 -15.54 2.71 6.74
CA GLY A 251 -16.70 2.35 7.58
C GLY A 251 -17.66 1.32 6.96
N GLU A 252 -18.63 0.86 7.76
CA GLU A 252 -19.56 -0.22 7.37
C GLU A 252 -20.64 0.20 6.35
N ASN A 253 -20.77 1.49 6.07
CA ASN A 253 -21.68 2.08 5.08
C ASN A 253 -20.89 3.09 4.22
N ALA A 254 -19.83 2.57 3.62
CA ALA A 254 -18.85 3.39 2.95
C ALA A 254 -19.44 4.13 1.75
N LEU A 255 -19.15 5.42 1.66
CA LEU A 255 -19.51 6.30 0.56
C LEU A 255 -18.25 6.90 -0.05
N LEU A 256 -18.41 7.61 -1.15
CA LEU A 256 -17.40 8.57 -1.61
C LEU A 256 -17.46 9.82 -0.73
N GLU A 257 -16.29 10.37 -0.43
CA GLU A 257 -16.14 11.62 0.33
C GLU A 257 -16.79 12.79 -0.43
N HIS A 258 -17.36 13.73 0.33
CA HIS A 258 -17.90 14.98 -0.21
C HIS A 258 -16.81 15.83 -0.88
N ARG A 259 -17.19 16.85 -1.65
CA ARG A 259 -16.23 17.79 -2.26
C ARG A 259 -15.57 18.63 -1.18
N GLN A 260 -14.29 18.87 -1.39
CA GLN A 260 -13.48 19.73 -0.53
C GLN A 260 -13.37 21.13 -1.15
N TYR A 261 -13.43 22.14 -0.29
CA TYR A 261 -13.32 23.54 -0.67
C TYR A 261 -12.31 24.23 0.25
N THR A 262 -11.55 25.17 -0.29
CA THR A 262 -10.61 26.00 0.48
C THR A 262 -10.68 27.45 0.01
N LYS A 263 -9.91 28.32 0.65
CA LYS A 263 -9.82 29.74 0.26
C LYS A 263 -9.24 29.87 -1.16
N PRO A 264 -9.66 30.87 -1.95
CA PRO A 264 -10.65 31.92 -1.62
C PRO A 264 -12.11 31.45 -1.71
N ALA A 265 -13.03 32.17 -1.08
CA ALA A 265 -14.47 31.84 -1.06
C ALA A 265 -15.14 31.92 -2.45
N GLU A 266 -14.54 32.65 -3.39
CA GLU A 266 -14.94 32.69 -4.79
C GLU A 266 -13.70 32.63 -5.67
N TRP A 267 -13.72 31.75 -6.67
CA TRP A 267 -12.66 31.60 -7.66
C TRP A 267 -13.26 31.55 -9.06
N ARG A 268 -12.86 32.49 -9.94
CA ARG A 268 -13.38 32.61 -11.31
C ARG A 268 -14.91 32.65 -11.42
N GLY A 269 -15.58 33.32 -10.47
CA GLY A 269 -17.04 33.40 -10.42
C GLY A 269 -17.73 32.17 -9.82
N ILE A 270 -16.97 31.15 -9.39
CA ILE A 270 -17.49 29.95 -8.75
C ILE A 270 -17.35 30.12 -7.24
N LYS A 271 -18.49 30.14 -6.54
CA LYS A 271 -18.54 30.29 -5.09
C LYS A 271 -18.44 28.95 -4.37
N VAL A 272 -17.80 28.96 -3.21
CA VAL A 272 -17.97 27.90 -2.20
C VAL A 272 -19.44 27.90 -1.75
N PRO A 273 -20.08 26.73 -1.53
CA PRO A 273 -21.43 26.68 -1.00
C PRO A 273 -21.61 27.50 0.29
N ASP A 274 -22.61 28.38 0.33
CA ASP A 274 -22.83 29.32 1.45
C ASP A 274 -22.94 28.62 2.81
N VAL A 275 -23.47 27.38 2.83
CA VAL A 275 -23.56 26.56 4.05
C VAL A 275 -22.20 26.28 4.68
N LEU A 276 -21.14 26.11 3.89
CA LEU A 276 -19.78 25.87 4.36
C LEU A 276 -19.15 27.13 4.97
N LEU A 277 -19.70 28.31 4.68
CA LEU A 277 -19.28 29.60 5.23
C LEU A 277 -20.15 30.04 6.44
N SER A 278 -21.19 29.27 6.77
CA SER A 278 -22.20 29.68 7.77
C SER A 278 -21.77 29.57 9.23
N GLY A 279 -20.68 28.84 9.52
CA GLY A 279 -20.25 28.50 10.88
C GLY A 279 -21.16 27.52 11.62
N ASN A 280 -22.22 27.00 10.98
CA ASN A 280 -23.13 26.05 11.60
C ASN A 280 -22.69 24.61 11.32
N HIS A 281 -21.96 24.01 12.27
CA HIS A 281 -21.41 22.65 12.14
C HIS A 281 -22.47 21.61 11.76
N ALA A 282 -23.62 21.58 12.44
CA ALA A 282 -24.67 20.60 12.13
C ALA A 282 -25.21 20.72 10.69
N LYS A 283 -25.32 21.94 10.15
CA LYS A 283 -25.71 22.14 8.74
C LYS A 283 -24.60 21.75 7.77
N VAL A 284 -23.34 22.00 8.13
CA VAL A 284 -22.17 21.60 7.35
C VAL A 284 -22.08 20.09 7.27
N ASP A 285 -22.22 19.38 8.39
CA ASP A 285 -22.14 17.92 8.45
C ASP A 285 -23.28 17.27 7.66
N ARG A 286 -24.51 17.81 7.78
CA ARG A 286 -25.64 17.35 6.96
C ARG A 286 -25.39 17.58 5.46
N PHE A 287 -24.92 18.78 5.10
CA PHE A 287 -24.60 19.10 3.71
C PHE A 287 -23.55 18.15 3.13
N ARG A 288 -22.46 17.91 3.87
CA ARG A 288 -21.41 16.96 3.50
C ARG A 288 -21.96 15.55 3.30
N ARG A 289 -22.81 15.07 4.22
CA ARG A 289 -23.46 13.76 4.11
C ARG A 289 -24.37 13.66 2.87
N ASP A 290 -25.17 14.68 2.60
CA ASP A 290 -26.01 14.74 1.39
C ASP A 290 -25.18 14.74 0.10
N GLU A 291 -24.08 15.49 0.09
CA GLU A 291 -23.19 15.57 -1.06
C GLU A 291 -22.46 14.24 -1.31
N ALA A 292 -22.02 13.56 -0.25
CA ALA A 292 -21.44 12.23 -0.32
C ALA A 292 -22.41 11.22 -0.93
N LEU A 293 -23.68 11.21 -0.50
CA LEU A 293 -24.74 10.36 -1.09
C LEU A 293 -24.96 10.68 -2.57
N SER A 294 -25.09 11.97 -2.91
CA SER A 294 -25.32 12.40 -4.29
C SER A 294 -24.16 12.02 -5.22
N LYS A 295 -22.92 12.28 -4.80
CA LYS A 295 -21.71 11.95 -5.56
C LYS A 295 -21.53 10.43 -5.70
N THR A 296 -21.82 9.68 -4.65
CA THR A 296 -21.77 8.20 -4.70
C THR A 296 -22.82 7.65 -5.64
N ASN A 297 -24.05 8.15 -5.61
CA ASN A 297 -25.08 7.78 -6.57
C ASN A 297 -24.68 8.05 -8.03
N GLU A 298 -23.98 9.16 -8.29
CA GLU A 298 -23.53 9.53 -9.64
C GLU A 298 -22.39 8.63 -10.14
N LEU A 299 -21.38 8.38 -9.30
CA LEU A 299 -20.12 7.76 -9.73
C LEU A 299 -20.01 6.26 -9.40
N ARG A 300 -20.62 5.83 -8.31
CA ARG A 300 -20.54 4.47 -7.74
C ARG A 300 -21.89 4.04 -7.16
N PRO A 301 -22.95 3.95 -7.99
CA PRO A 301 -24.29 3.55 -7.53
C PRO A 301 -24.29 2.16 -6.88
N ASP A 302 -23.34 1.29 -7.23
CA ASP A 302 -23.11 -0.01 -6.59
C ASP A 302 -22.84 0.10 -5.08
N LEU A 303 -22.18 1.18 -4.63
CA LEU A 303 -21.98 1.42 -3.20
C LEU A 303 -23.28 1.84 -2.51
N ILE A 304 -24.18 2.53 -3.21
CA ILE A 304 -25.53 2.84 -2.69
C ILE A 304 -26.34 1.56 -2.55
N GLU A 305 -26.30 0.68 -3.55
CA GLU A 305 -26.96 -0.63 -3.51
C GLU A 305 -26.47 -1.51 -2.37
N ALA A 306 -25.20 -1.36 -1.96
CA ALA A 306 -24.62 -2.12 -0.86
C ALA A 306 -24.96 -1.57 0.54
N LEU A 307 -25.51 -0.35 0.65
CA LEU A 307 -25.79 0.27 1.96
C LEU A 307 -26.79 -0.56 2.78
N ASP A 308 -26.57 -0.66 4.08
CA ASP A 308 -27.56 -1.22 5.00
C ASP A 308 -28.60 -0.14 5.34
N CYS A 309 -29.82 -0.32 4.80
CA CYS A 309 -30.93 0.58 5.05
C CYS A 309 -31.21 0.76 6.54
N SER A 310 -31.01 -0.23 7.41
CA SER A 310 -31.32 -0.13 8.85
C SER A 310 -30.48 0.94 9.57
N LYS A 311 -29.31 1.26 9.03
CA LYS A 311 -28.37 2.26 9.54
C LYS A 311 -28.58 3.66 8.95
N LEU A 312 -29.49 3.82 7.99
CA LEU A 312 -29.79 5.11 7.38
C LEU A 312 -30.76 5.92 8.25
N ASP A 313 -30.38 7.15 8.58
CA ASP A 313 -31.25 8.09 9.26
C ASP A 313 -32.39 8.59 8.34
N LYS A 314 -33.32 9.37 8.91
CA LYS A 314 -34.47 9.89 8.16
C LYS A 314 -34.07 10.83 7.02
N ALA A 315 -32.98 11.58 7.16
CA ALA A 315 -32.51 12.53 6.16
C ALA A 315 -31.79 11.80 5.02
N ASP A 316 -30.94 10.81 5.31
CA ASP A 316 -30.29 9.94 4.33
C ASP A 316 -31.32 9.25 3.44
N ARG A 317 -32.35 8.66 4.05
CA ARG A 317 -33.45 8.02 3.32
C ARG A 317 -34.19 9.01 2.43
N LYS A 318 -34.46 10.22 2.92
CA LYS A 318 -35.12 11.27 2.14
C LYS A 318 -34.27 11.67 0.93
N THR A 319 -32.96 11.84 1.11
CA THR A 319 -32.03 12.17 0.05
C THR A 319 -31.95 11.07 -1.00
N LEU A 320 -31.83 9.81 -0.58
CA LEU A 320 -31.83 8.66 -1.50
C LEU A 320 -33.15 8.52 -2.27
N MET A 321 -34.30 8.70 -1.62
CA MET A 321 -35.60 8.71 -2.30
C MET A 321 -35.70 9.83 -3.34
N ALA A 322 -35.18 11.03 -3.04
CA ALA A 322 -35.13 12.13 -3.99
C ALA A 322 -34.20 11.84 -5.19
N LEU A 323 -33.17 11.01 -4.99
CA LEU A 323 -32.27 10.53 -6.03
C LEU A 323 -32.83 9.32 -6.82
N GLY A 324 -34.03 8.84 -6.48
CA GLY A 324 -34.73 7.76 -7.19
C GLY A 324 -34.53 6.36 -6.61
N TRP A 325 -34.07 6.23 -5.37
CA TRP A 325 -33.90 4.95 -4.69
C TRP A 325 -35.07 4.59 -3.77
N GLU A 326 -35.52 3.35 -3.84
CA GLU A 326 -36.38 2.73 -2.83
C GLU A 326 -35.52 2.24 -1.65
N VAL A 327 -35.86 2.67 -0.43
CA VAL A 327 -35.08 2.38 0.81
C VAL A 327 -35.93 1.68 1.89
N SER A 328 -36.97 0.98 1.47
CA SER A 328 -37.92 0.24 2.33
C SER A 328 -37.38 -1.14 2.75
N GLY A 329 -36.54 -1.76 1.91
CA GLY A 329 -35.93 -3.06 2.13
C GLY A 329 -34.65 -3.02 2.96
N ALA A 330 -33.90 -4.13 2.98
CA ALA A 330 -32.60 -4.24 3.65
C ALA A 330 -31.51 -3.38 2.99
N HIS A 331 -31.60 -3.22 1.66
CA HIS A 331 -30.66 -2.46 0.84
C HIS A 331 -31.43 -1.55 -0.13
N PRO A 332 -30.87 -0.38 -0.52
CA PRO A 332 -31.47 0.47 -1.53
C PRO A 332 -31.64 -0.25 -2.87
N ARG A 333 -32.76 0.02 -3.57
CA ARG A 333 -33.00 -0.48 -4.93
C ARG A 333 -33.41 0.65 -5.85
N ARG A 334 -32.98 0.60 -7.10
CA ARG A 334 -33.40 1.57 -8.12
C ARG A 334 -34.69 1.10 -8.76
N HIS A 335 -35.63 2.04 -8.95
CA HIS A 335 -36.85 1.79 -9.74
C HIS A 335 -36.55 1.52 -11.20
#